data_AF-A0A2W5ZJJ5-F1
#
_entry.id   AF-A0A2W5ZJJ5-F1
#
_cell.length_a   1.000
_cell.length_b   1.000
_cell.length_c   1.000
_cell.angle_alpha   90.00
_cell.angle_beta   90.00
_cell.angle_gamma   90.00
#
_symmetry.space_group_name_H-M   'P 1'
#
loop_
_entity.id
_entity.type
_entity.pdbx_description
1 polymer ?
#
loop_
_entity_poly.entity_id
_entity_poly.type
_entity_poly.pdbx_seq_one_letter_code
_entity_poly.pdbx_strand_id
1 'polypeptide(L)'
;MTSAGAQLFRCIQFEFPWQLGPEPGRYVVREPHAEEASHVLVIATLGAPERRRLAKRRARAVAADVGSQPAAVATTRATVIPADALVDEAAARAWLATAQRDEHVDDELDRALAVLARAVHAHRLATADPGVPEPRREQALVVRLGYGSGDQVADGRHTEMVELPPPSPNRQRRVHALRPQERLAAVLGGRQQLLACEELTLRARADLDAGRARQAALQLRVAFEAALAELDGSVAAARLAELRTRREAVGAAANAALTGELDAVTAAELSDTLERVEAALRARSAGTERAGD
;
A
#
# COMPACT_ATOMS: atom_id res chain seq x y z
N MET A 1 19.60 38.94 -22.64
CA MET A 1 18.43 38.16 -22.15
C MET A 1 18.96 36.85 -21.58
N THR A 2 19.25 36.85 -20.29
CA THR A 2 19.71 35.66 -19.55
C THR A 2 18.52 34.72 -19.45
N SER A 3 18.61 33.52 -20.04
CA SER A 3 17.58 32.49 -19.90
C SER A 3 17.39 32.22 -18.41
N ALA A 4 16.20 32.51 -17.87
CA ALA A 4 15.83 32.01 -16.57
C ALA A 4 15.94 30.48 -16.62
N GLY A 5 16.79 29.89 -15.79
CA GLY A 5 16.90 28.43 -15.70
C GLY A 5 15.53 27.84 -15.37
N ALA A 6 15.11 26.81 -16.11
CA ALA A 6 13.86 26.14 -15.82
C ALA A 6 13.91 25.59 -14.39
N GLN A 7 12.87 25.86 -13.61
CA GLN A 7 12.76 25.39 -12.23
C GLN A 7 12.78 23.86 -12.20
N LEU A 8 13.60 23.29 -11.32
CA LEU A 8 13.79 21.84 -11.19
C LEU A 8 12.94 21.28 -10.06
N PHE A 9 12.42 20.08 -10.25
CA PHE A 9 11.59 19.38 -9.28
C PHE A 9 12.13 17.98 -9.07
N ARG A 10 12.01 17.50 -7.82
CA ARG A 10 12.22 16.09 -7.48
C ARG A 10 11.09 15.26 -8.09
N CYS A 11 11.37 14.02 -8.40
CA CYS A 11 10.36 13.08 -8.85
C CYS A 11 10.71 11.65 -8.46
N ILE A 12 9.66 10.90 -8.13
CA ILE A 12 9.74 9.48 -7.79
C ILE A 12 8.84 8.71 -8.74
N GLN A 13 9.41 7.74 -9.44
CA GLN A 13 8.70 6.91 -10.41
C GLN A 13 8.50 5.50 -9.89
N PHE A 14 7.27 5.01 -9.99
CA PHE A 14 6.89 3.64 -9.71
C PHE A 14 6.32 3.01 -10.98
N GLU A 15 6.71 1.77 -11.27
CA GLU A 15 6.11 0.97 -12.33
C GLU A 15 5.40 -0.25 -11.75
N PHE A 16 4.13 -0.43 -12.07
CA PHE A 16 3.29 -1.53 -11.57
C PHE A 16 2.80 -2.41 -12.71
N PRO A 17 2.77 -3.74 -12.54
CA PRO A 17 2.31 -4.69 -13.56
C PRO A 17 0.78 -4.72 -13.75
N TRP A 18 0.06 -3.68 -13.30
CA TRP A 18 -1.39 -3.54 -13.46
C TRP A 18 -1.79 -2.08 -13.63
N GLN A 19 -3.05 -1.84 -13.99
CA GLN A 19 -3.63 -0.50 -14.05
C GLN A 19 -4.01 -0.01 -12.66
N LEU A 20 -3.43 1.13 -12.22
CA LEU A 20 -3.62 1.66 -10.87
C LEU A 20 -5.05 2.13 -10.53
N GLY A 21 -5.96 2.20 -11.51
CA GLY A 21 -7.34 2.67 -11.33
C GLY A 21 -7.58 4.03 -11.99
N PRO A 22 -7.01 5.15 -11.47
CA PRO A 22 -7.16 6.44 -12.11
C PRO A 22 -6.67 6.40 -13.56
N GLU A 23 -7.40 7.07 -14.45
CA GLU A 23 -7.06 7.15 -15.87
C GLU A 23 -5.68 7.82 -16.08
N PRO A 24 -4.97 7.51 -17.17
CA PRO A 24 -3.75 8.23 -17.50
C PRO A 24 -3.96 9.74 -17.59
N GLY A 25 -3.10 10.51 -16.95
CA GLY A 25 -3.27 11.95 -16.83
C GLY A 25 -2.41 12.57 -15.73
N ARG A 26 -2.63 13.87 -15.52
CA ARG A 26 -1.97 14.67 -14.48
C ARG A 26 -3.00 15.08 -13.43
N TYR A 27 -2.68 14.83 -12.17
CA TYR A 27 -3.55 15.05 -11.03
C TYR A 27 -2.83 15.95 -10.02
N VAL A 28 -3.47 17.06 -9.65
CA VAL A 28 -2.96 17.94 -8.59
C VAL A 28 -3.44 17.40 -7.26
N VAL A 29 -2.50 17.16 -6.34
CA VAL A 29 -2.78 16.67 -4.99
C VAL A 29 -2.59 17.82 -4.02
N ARG A 30 -3.58 18.00 -3.15
CA ARG A 30 -3.62 19.03 -2.10
C ARG A 30 -3.87 18.36 -0.77
N GLU A 31 -3.30 18.89 0.29
CA GLU A 31 -3.75 18.50 1.62
C GLU A 31 -5.21 18.91 1.82
N PRO A 32 -5.99 18.16 2.62
CA PRO A 32 -7.34 18.58 2.97
C PRO A 32 -7.33 20.02 3.49
N HIS A 33 -8.22 20.86 2.94
CA HIS A 33 -8.34 22.28 3.29
C HIS A 33 -7.15 23.19 2.92
N ALA A 34 -6.12 22.68 2.24
CA ALA A 34 -5.01 23.51 1.75
C ALA A 34 -5.28 24.06 0.33
N GLU A 35 -4.98 25.34 0.14
CA GLU A 35 -5.06 26.00 -1.18
C GLU A 35 -3.85 25.75 -2.07
N GLU A 36 -2.72 25.32 -1.49
CA GLU A 36 -1.49 25.03 -2.23
C GLU A 36 -1.44 23.54 -2.61
N ALA A 37 -0.72 23.23 -3.70
CA ALA A 37 -0.51 21.85 -4.10
C ALA A 37 0.63 21.28 -3.26
N SER A 38 0.44 20.09 -2.68
CA SER A 38 1.55 19.37 -2.03
C SER A 38 2.33 18.55 -3.06
N HIS A 39 1.62 17.94 -4.02
CA HIS A 39 2.23 17.09 -5.05
C HIS A 39 1.48 17.20 -6.39
N VAL A 40 2.17 16.84 -7.46
CA VAL A 40 1.58 16.49 -8.75
C VAL A 40 1.81 15.00 -8.99
N LEU A 41 0.72 14.28 -9.28
CA LEU A 41 0.75 12.87 -9.64
C LEU A 41 0.50 12.73 -11.15
N VAL A 42 1.43 12.08 -11.85
CA VAL A 42 1.28 11.75 -13.27
C VAL A 42 1.14 10.25 -13.43
N ILE A 43 0.10 9.81 -14.12
CA ILE A 43 -0.16 8.40 -14.43
C ILE A 43 -0.05 8.21 -15.94
N ALA A 44 0.76 7.24 -16.35
CA ALA A 44 0.92 6.83 -17.74
C ALA A 44 0.76 5.31 -17.87
N THR A 45 0.28 4.86 -19.02
CA THR A 45 0.25 3.43 -19.37
C THR A 45 1.36 3.10 -20.35
N LEU A 46 2.14 2.08 -20.06
CA LEU A 46 3.22 1.54 -20.87
C LEU A 46 2.83 0.19 -21.45
N GLY A 47 3.30 -0.10 -22.66
CA GLY A 47 3.16 -1.43 -23.26
C GLY A 47 1.73 -1.89 -23.55
N ALA A 48 0.78 -0.96 -23.67
CA ALA A 48 -0.62 -1.31 -23.94
C ALA A 48 -0.73 -2.08 -25.28
N PRO A 49 -1.27 -3.31 -25.30
CA PRO A 49 -1.54 -3.99 -26.55
C PRO A 49 -2.57 -3.20 -27.37
N GLU A 50 -2.39 -3.16 -28.69
CA GLU A 50 -3.37 -2.54 -29.59
C GLU A 50 -4.76 -3.13 -29.32
N ARG A 51 -5.70 -2.26 -28.91
CA ARG A 51 -7.11 -2.64 -28.74
C ARG A 51 -7.65 -3.06 -30.10
N ARG A 52 -7.73 -4.37 -30.35
CA ARG A 52 -8.45 -4.92 -31.51
C ARG A 52 -9.90 -4.42 -31.45
N ARG A 53 -10.22 -3.47 -32.32
CA ARG A 53 -11.53 -2.80 -32.36
C ARG A 53 -12.64 -3.83 -32.60
N LEU A 54 -13.65 -3.81 -31.73
CA LEU A 54 -15.04 -4.26 -31.91
C LEU A 54 -15.27 -5.44 -32.89
N ALA A 55 -14.68 -6.60 -32.59
CA ALA A 55 -15.22 -7.87 -33.08
C ALA A 55 -16.20 -8.41 -32.03
N LYS A 56 -17.40 -8.81 -32.46
CA LYS A 56 -18.49 -9.32 -31.61
C LYS A 56 -17.95 -10.33 -30.58
N ARG A 57 -18.07 -9.99 -29.28
CA ARG A 57 -17.78 -10.85 -28.13
C ARG A 57 -18.72 -12.07 -28.16
N ARG A 58 -18.30 -13.15 -28.81
CA ARG A 58 -18.85 -14.50 -28.56
C ARG A 58 -17.77 -15.33 -27.88
N ALA A 59 -18.16 -16.06 -26.85
CA ALA A 59 -17.30 -17.06 -26.24
C ALA A 59 -16.87 -18.05 -27.34
N ARG A 60 -15.56 -18.30 -27.44
CA ARG A 60 -14.99 -19.26 -28.37
C ARG A 60 -14.32 -20.35 -27.57
N ALA A 61 -14.55 -21.60 -27.95
CA ALA A 61 -13.78 -22.73 -27.43
C ALA A 61 -12.29 -22.50 -27.75
N VAL A 62 -11.47 -22.47 -26.71
CA VAL A 62 -10.01 -22.41 -26.83
C VAL A 62 -9.52 -23.85 -26.92
N ALA A 63 -8.82 -24.19 -27.99
CA ALA A 63 -8.16 -25.49 -28.07
C ALA A 63 -7.09 -25.57 -26.97
N ALA A 64 -6.93 -26.73 -26.35
CA ALA A 64 -5.89 -26.97 -25.35
C ALA A 64 -4.51 -26.95 -26.02
N ASP A 65 -4.02 -25.74 -26.30
CA ASP A 65 -2.69 -25.52 -26.84
C ASP A 65 -1.78 -25.08 -25.69
N VAL A 66 -0.83 -25.96 -25.36
CA VAL A 66 0.14 -25.77 -24.26
C VAL A 66 1.11 -24.61 -24.57
N GLY A 67 1.10 -24.08 -25.80
CA GLY A 67 1.98 -23.01 -26.27
C GLY A 67 1.36 -21.61 -26.37
N SER A 68 0.13 -21.36 -25.92
CA SER A 68 -0.45 -20.01 -26.04
C SER A 68 0.34 -19.01 -25.20
N GLN A 69 1.02 -18.06 -25.85
CA GLN A 69 1.72 -16.99 -25.15
C GLN A 69 0.72 -16.16 -24.32
N PRO A 70 1.02 -15.85 -23.05
CA PRO A 70 0.18 -14.99 -22.24
C PRO A 70 -0.08 -13.66 -22.94
N ALA A 71 -1.29 -13.11 -22.77
CA ALA A 71 -1.59 -11.77 -23.25
C ALA A 71 -0.63 -10.77 -22.59
N ALA A 72 -0.07 -9.85 -23.38
CA ALA A 72 0.72 -8.75 -22.86
C ALA A 72 -0.11 -7.93 -21.87
N VAL A 73 0.46 -7.66 -20.69
CA VAL A 73 -0.19 -6.89 -19.63
C VAL A 73 0.31 -5.46 -19.72
N ALA A 74 -0.61 -4.49 -19.63
CA ALA A 74 -0.26 -3.09 -19.59
C ALA A 74 0.37 -2.75 -18.22
N THR A 75 1.51 -2.07 -18.24
CA THR A 75 2.19 -1.58 -17.04
C THR A 75 1.76 -0.14 -16.79
N THR A 76 1.46 0.23 -15.55
CA THR A 76 1.26 1.64 -15.19
C THR A 76 2.56 2.23 -14.65
N ARG A 77 2.97 3.38 -15.19
CA ARG A 77 4.00 4.23 -14.60
C ARG A 77 3.33 5.38 -13.86
N ALA A 78 3.64 5.54 -12.59
CA ALA A 78 3.23 6.68 -11.80
C ALA A 78 4.46 7.52 -11.43
N THR A 79 4.40 8.83 -11.69
CA THR A 79 5.43 9.80 -11.30
C THR A 79 4.86 10.74 -10.25
N VAL A 80 5.40 10.71 -9.04
CA VAL A 80 5.02 11.60 -7.94
C VAL A 80 6.05 12.73 -7.87
N ILE A 81 5.56 13.97 -7.94
CA ILE A 81 6.38 15.18 -8.02
C ILE A 81 6.00 16.07 -6.83
N PRO A 82 6.86 16.23 -5.81
CA PRO A 82 6.66 17.23 -4.77
C PRO A 82 6.56 18.63 -5.39
N ALA A 83 5.64 19.46 -4.88
CA ALA A 83 5.47 20.82 -5.39
C ALA A 83 6.65 21.76 -5.05
N ASP A 84 7.46 21.40 -4.04
CA ASP A 84 8.65 22.14 -3.66
C ASP A 84 9.74 22.03 -4.73
N ALA A 85 10.03 23.17 -5.36
CA ALA A 85 11.10 23.29 -6.31
C ALA A 85 12.48 23.23 -5.66
N LEU A 86 13.42 22.67 -6.39
CA LEU A 86 14.84 22.72 -6.08
C LEU A 86 15.40 24.09 -6.45
N VAL A 87 16.34 24.57 -5.63
CA VAL A 87 16.95 25.89 -5.78
C VAL A 87 17.71 25.99 -7.11
N ASP A 88 18.53 24.99 -7.40
CA ASP A 88 19.34 24.91 -8.61
C ASP A 88 19.75 23.45 -8.91
N GLU A 89 20.49 23.26 -9.99
CA GLU A 89 20.97 21.94 -10.42
C GLU A 89 22.01 21.34 -9.46
N ALA A 90 22.81 22.16 -8.77
CA ALA A 90 23.80 21.67 -7.81
C ALA A 90 23.10 21.07 -6.58
N ALA A 91 22.08 21.75 -6.06
CA ALA A 91 21.21 21.24 -5.01
C ALA A 91 20.47 19.97 -5.44
N ALA A 92 20.01 19.91 -6.69
CA ALA A 92 19.35 18.74 -7.25
C ALA A 92 20.25 17.50 -7.26
N ARG A 93 21.49 17.65 -7.75
CA ARG A 93 22.49 16.56 -7.75
C ARG A 93 22.90 16.16 -6.34
N ALA A 94 23.06 17.13 -5.44
CA ALA A 94 23.41 16.86 -4.05
C ALA A 94 22.30 16.06 -3.34
N TRP A 95 21.02 16.42 -3.55
CA TRP A 95 19.88 15.66 -3.05
C TRP A 95 19.88 14.22 -3.60
N LEU A 96 20.02 14.06 -4.92
CA LEU A 96 20.00 12.72 -5.55
C LEU A 96 21.16 11.83 -5.05
N ALA A 97 22.37 12.39 -4.92
CA ALA A 97 23.53 11.69 -4.38
C ALA A 97 23.41 11.36 -2.88
N THR A 98 22.57 12.10 -2.15
CA THR A 98 22.26 11.80 -0.75
C THR A 98 21.26 10.67 -0.67
N ALA A 99 20.15 10.77 -1.42
CA ALA A 99 19.10 9.75 -1.47
C ALA A 99 19.62 8.35 -1.89
N GLN A 100 20.69 8.29 -2.69
CA GLN A 100 21.34 7.01 -3.05
C GLN A 100 22.10 6.34 -1.90
N ARG A 101 22.61 7.12 -0.96
CA ARG A 101 23.46 6.65 0.15
C ARG A 101 22.71 6.53 1.46
N ASP A 102 21.56 7.20 1.54
CA ASP A 102 20.79 7.33 2.76
C ASP A 102 19.86 6.14 2.95
N GLU A 103 19.89 5.56 4.14
CA GLU A 103 18.93 4.54 4.58
C GLU A 103 17.52 5.13 4.76
N HIS A 104 17.39 6.46 4.91
CA HIS A 104 16.11 7.17 5.06
C HIS A 104 15.42 7.50 3.72
N VAL A 105 15.94 7.02 2.57
CA VAL A 105 15.22 7.11 1.29
C VAL A 105 13.82 6.49 1.38
N ASP A 106 13.66 5.53 2.28
CA ASP A 106 12.39 4.86 2.58
C ASP A 106 11.29 5.86 3.01
N ASP A 107 11.60 6.89 3.80
CA ASP A 107 10.62 7.90 4.22
C ASP A 107 10.12 8.78 3.07
N GLU A 108 10.97 9.05 2.07
CA GLU A 108 10.56 9.79 0.87
C GLU A 108 9.70 8.92 -0.06
N LEU A 109 10.04 7.63 -0.16
CA LEU A 109 9.25 6.65 -0.90
C LEU A 109 7.88 6.42 -0.26
N ASP A 110 7.81 6.31 1.06
CA ASP A 110 6.57 6.08 1.79
C ASP A 110 5.62 7.26 1.65
N ARG A 111 6.14 8.50 1.68
CA ARG A 111 5.34 9.70 1.37
C ARG A 111 4.80 9.68 -0.05
N ALA A 112 5.63 9.31 -1.03
CA ALA A 112 5.17 9.22 -2.42
C ALA A 112 4.16 8.09 -2.64
N LEU A 113 4.32 6.95 -1.98
CA LEU A 113 3.35 5.86 -1.98
C LEU A 113 2.04 6.26 -1.32
N ALA A 114 2.08 7.05 -0.24
CA ALA A 114 0.87 7.57 0.40
C ALA A 114 0.06 8.46 -0.57
N VAL A 115 0.72 9.27 -1.40
CA VAL A 115 0.06 10.04 -2.46
C VAL A 115 -0.63 9.12 -3.47
N LEU A 116 0.04 8.06 -3.91
CA LEU A 116 -0.54 7.06 -4.82
C LEU A 116 -1.71 6.31 -4.19
N ALA A 117 -1.55 5.83 -2.97
CA ALA A 117 -2.57 5.12 -2.20
C ALA A 117 -3.82 6.00 -2.03
N ARG A 118 -3.66 7.29 -1.73
CA ARG A 118 -4.76 8.26 -1.66
C ARG A 118 -5.49 8.40 -3.00
N ALA A 119 -4.76 8.49 -4.12
CA ALA A 119 -5.36 8.59 -5.44
C ALA A 119 -6.15 7.32 -5.83
N VAL A 120 -5.58 6.14 -5.59
CA VAL A 120 -6.26 4.86 -5.82
C VAL A 120 -7.48 4.71 -4.91
N HIS A 121 -7.37 5.08 -3.63
CA HIS A 121 -8.49 5.05 -2.70
C HIS A 121 -9.64 5.97 -3.15
N ALA A 122 -9.33 7.21 -3.54
CA ALA A 122 -10.32 8.13 -4.07
C ALA A 122 -11.00 7.58 -5.33
N HIS A 123 -10.22 6.96 -6.23
CA HIS A 123 -10.77 6.30 -7.41
C HIS A 123 -11.74 5.17 -7.05
N ARG A 124 -11.35 4.25 -6.14
CA ARG A 124 -12.21 3.15 -5.68
C ARG A 124 -13.55 3.64 -5.14
N LEU A 125 -13.54 4.73 -4.37
CA LEU A 125 -14.77 5.33 -3.86
C LEU A 125 -15.60 5.99 -4.96
N ALA A 126 -14.95 6.70 -5.89
CA ALA A 126 -15.64 7.37 -6.99
C ALA A 126 -16.27 6.38 -8.00
N THR A 127 -15.66 5.21 -8.20
CA THR A 127 -16.15 4.18 -9.12
C THR A 127 -16.94 3.07 -8.43
N ALA A 128 -17.02 3.09 -7.10
CA ALA A 128 -17.55 2.01 -6.27
C ALA A 128 -16.91 0.64 -6.55
N ASP A 129 -15.63 0.61 -6.97
CA ASP A 129 -14.88 -0.61 -7.25
C ASP A 129 -13.91 -0.95 -6.12
N PRO A 130 -14.22 -1.94 -5.26
CA PRO A 130 -13.30 -2.37 -4.23
C PRO A 130 -12.14 -3.23 -4.76
N GLY A 131 -12.14 -3.63 -6.04
CA GLY A 131 -11.19 -4.58 -6.62
C GLY A 131 -9.84 -3.98 -7.03
N VAL A 132 -9.72 -2.65 -7.09
CA VAL A 132 -8.45 -2.00 -7.49
C VAL A 132 -7.40 -2.18 -6.37
N PRO A 133 -6.25 -2.82 -6.67
CA PRO A 133 -5.20 -3.05 -5.67
C PRO A 133 -4.57 -1.74 -5.20
N GLU A 134 -4.32 -1.63 -3.90
CA GLU A 134 -3.57 -0.51 -3.32
C GLU A 134 -2.07 -0.67 -3.66
N PRO A 135 -1.39 0.38 -4.18
CA PRO A 135 0.01 0.31 -4.56
C PRO A 135 0.91 0.12 -3.35
N ARG A 136 1.81 -0.87 -3.40
CA ARG A 136 2.83 -1.12 -2.39
C ARG A 136 4.21 -1.22 -3.02
N ARG A 137 5.25 -0.82 -2.28
CA ARG A 137 6.64 -0.86 -2.76
C ARG A 137 7.07 -2.23 -3.24
N GLU A 138 6.70 -3.28 -2.51
CA GLU A 138 7.13 -4.67 -2.81
C GLU A 138 6.52 -5.21 -4.10
N GLN A 139 5.51 -4.53 -4.64
CA GLN A 139 4.83 -4.90 -5.86
C GLN A 139 5.26 -4.04 -7.06
N ALA A 140 6.02 -2.97 -6.83
CA ALA A 140 6.58 -2.17 -7.90
C ALA A 140 7.66 -2.98 -8.63
N LEU A 141 7.55 -3.06 -9.96
CA LEU A 141 8.57 -3.64 -10.83
C LEU A 141 9.85 -2.80 -10.78
N VAL A 142 9.66 -1.49 -10.71
CA VAL A 142 10.75 -0.52 -10.69
C VAL A 142 10.38 0.65 -9.79
N VAL A 143 11.37 1.13 -9.03
CA VAL A 143 11.33 2.39 -8.30
C VAL A 143 12.52 3.24 -8.73
N ARG A 144 12.28 4.48 -9.14
CA ARG A 144 13.33 5.43 -9.52
C ARG A 144 13.19 6.77 -8.82
N LEU A 145 14.30 7.39 -8.50
CA LEU A 145 14.37 8.75 -7.93
C LEU A 145 15.19 9.63 -8.84
N GLY A 146 14.77 10.86 -9.04
CA GLY A 146 15.50 11.79 -9.88
C GLY A 146 14.91 13.19 -9.85
N TYR A 147 15.41 14.03 -10.73
CA TYR A 147 14.94 15.40 -10.88
C TYR A 147 14.86 15.80 -12.35
N GLY A 148 14.07 16.84 -12.64
CA GLY A 148 13.96 17.42 -13.97
C GLY A 148 13.18 18.72 -13.94
N SER A 149 13.10 19.40 -15.08
CA SER A 149 12.19 20.55 -15.22
C SER A 149 10.73 20.11 -15.08
N GLY A 150 9.84 21.04 -14.73
CA GLY A 150 8.41 20.75 -14.60
C GLY A 150 7.82 20.01 -15.80
N ASP A 151 8.13 20.46 -17.03
CA ASP A 151 7.66 19.81 -18.26
C ASP A 151 8.24 18.41 -18.45
N GLN A 152 9.52 18.21 -18.11
CA GLN A 152 10.14 16.89 -18.19
C GLN A 152 9.44 15.91 -17.25
N VAL A 153 9.37 16.23 -15.96
CA VAL A 153 8.81 15.31 -14.96
C VAL A 153 7.32 15.08 -15.17
N ALA A 154 6.60 16.08 -15.69
CA ALA A 154 5.19 15.95 -16.03
C ALA A 154 4.90 15.04 -17.24
N ASP A 155 5.92 14.75 -18.05
CA ASP A 155 5.90 13.76 -19.14
C ASP A 155 6.59 12.44 -18.74
N GLY A 156 6.98 12.29 -17.47
CA GLY A 156 7.76 11.15 -16.99
C GLY A 156 9.20 11.10 -17.51
N ARG A 157 9.72 12.21 -18.05
CA ARG A 157 11.13 12.42 -18.41
C ARG A 157 11.88 13.03 -17.22
N HIS A 158 13.21 12.96 -17.25
CA HIS A 158 14.05 13.48 -16.17
C HIS A 158 15.36 14.03 -16.74
N THR A 159 16.03 14.89 -15.98
CA THR A 159 17.41 15.32 -16.24
C THR A 159 18.38 14.24 -15.78
N GLU A 160 18.18 13.74 -14.56
CA GLU A 160 18.98 12.66 -13.99
C GLU A 160 18.09 11.81 -13.09
N MET A 161 18.27 10.50 -13.12
CA MET A 161 17.46 9.55 -12.36
C MET A 161 18.23 8.28 -12.09
N VAL A 162 18.00 7.69 -10.93
CA VAL A 162 18.57 6.41 -10.51
C VAL A 162 17.49 5.42 -10.17
N GLU A 163 17.73 4.18 -10.54
CA GLU A 163 16.88 3.06 -10.18
C GLU A 163 17.35 2.48 -8.85
N LEU A 164 16.40 2.31 -7.92
CA LEU A 164 16.69 1.72 -6.63
C LEU A 164 16.70 0.19 -6.72
N PRO A 165 17.56 -0.48 -5.92
CA PRO A 165 17.51 -1.93 -5.83
C PRO A 165 16.13 -2.38 -5.33
N PRO A 166 15.65 -3.57 -5.75
CA PRO A 166 14.43 -4.12 -5.20
C PRO A 166 14.55 -4.26 -3.68
N PRO A 167 13.43 -4.09 -2.93
CA PRO A 167 13.46 -4.21 -1.48
C PRO A 167 14.03 -5.57 -1.08
N SER A 168 15.02 -5.57 -0.20
CA SER A 168 15.64 -6.83 0.23
C SER A 168 14.60 -7.69 0.94
N PRO A 169 14.45 -8.99 0.59
CA PRO A 169 13.54 -9.86 1.32
C PRO A 169 14.04 -9.96 2.75
N ASN A 170 13.24 -9.44 3.68
CA ASN A 170 13.59 -9.32 5.10
C ASN A 170 14.17 -10.64 5.65
N ARG A 171 15.32 -10.59 6.34
CA ARG A 171 16.10 -11.79 6.74
C ARG A 171 15.30 -12.75 7.64
N GLN A 172 14.36 -12.19 8.42
CA GLN A 172 13.41 -12.94 9.25
C GLN A 172 12.39 -13.76 8.43
N ARG A 173 12.06 -13.29 7.22
CA ARG A 173 11.13 -13.94 6.29
C ARG A 173 11.68 -15.28 5.77
N ARG A 174 13.02 -15.45 5.70
CA ARG A 174 13.68 -16.71 5.32
C ARG A 174 13.56 -17.79 6.39
N VAL A 175 13.61 -17.43 7.68
CA VAL A 175 13.54 -18.39 8.81
C VAL A 175 12.10 -18.89 9.03
N HIS A 176 11.10 -18.09 8.65
CA HIS A 176 9.68 -18.45 8.76
C HIS A 176 9.02 -18.68 7.39
N ALA A 177 9.82 -18.96 6.35
CA ALA A 177 9.39 -18.96 4.96
C ALA A 177 8.36 -20.04 4.58
N LEU A 178 8.19 -21.08 5.40
CA LEU A 178 7.27 -22.20 5.14
C LEU A 178 5.95 -22.11 5.91
N ARG A 179 5.93 -21.40 7.05
CA ARG A 179 4.75 -21.33 7.93
C ARG A 179 3.51 -20.77 7.22
N PRO A 180 3.60 -19.71 6.40
CA PRO A 180 2.45 -19.21 5.66
C PRO A 180 1.89 -20.24 4.67
N GLN A 181 2.74 -21.00 3.98
CA GLN A 181 2.35 -22.01 3.00
C GLN A 181 1.75 -23.25 3.67
N GLU A 182 2.31 -23.69 4.80
CA GLU A 182 1.77 -24.79 5.62
C GLU A 182 0.36 -24.46 6.12
N ARG A 183 0.19 -23.24 6.66
CA ARG A 183 -1.11 -22.74 7.09
C ARG A 183 -2.09 -22.63 5.92
N LEU A 184 -1.67 -22.11 4.78
CA LEU A 184 -2.50 -22.05 3.58
C LEU A 184 -2.95 -23.46 3.14
N ALA A 185 -2.04 -24.43 3.13
CA ALA A 185 -2.37 -25.82 2.80
C ALA A 185 -3.33 -26.44 3.83
N ALA A 186 -3.17 -26.14 5.12
CA ALA A 186 -4.09 -26.61 6.16
C ALA A 186 -5.51 -26.03 5.98
N VAL A 187 -5.63 -24.74 5.64
CA VAL A 187 -6.92 -24.10 5.35
C VAL A 187 -7.56 -24.69 4.10
N LEU A 188 -6.80 -24.78 2.99
CA LEU A 188 -7.31 -25.35 1.73
C LEU A 188 -7.67 -26.83 1.87
N GLY A 189 -6.94 -27.56 2.72
CA GLY A 189 -7.24 -28.95 3.07
C GLY A 189 -8.33 -29.13 4.14
N GLY A 190 -8.95 -28.04 4.61
CA GLY A 190 -10.03 -28.08 5.61
C GLY A 190 -9.60 -28.45 7.04
N ARG A 191 -8.30 -28.53 7.32
CA ARG A 191 -7.73 -28.84 8.64
C ARG A 191 -7.73 -27.62 9.58
N GLN A 192 -7.82 -26.43 9.02
CA GLN A 192 -7.91 -25.17 9.77
C GLN A 192 -8.97 -24.26 9.17
N GLN A 193 -9.59 -23.47 10.02
CA GLN A 193 -10.53 -22.43 9.62
C GLN A 193 -9.87 -21.04 9.73
N LEU A 194 -10.17 -20.18 8.76
CA LEU A 194 -9.89 -18.75 8.83
C LEU A 194 -10.89 -18.09 9.77
N LEU A 195 -10.39 -17.30 10.72
CA LEU A 195 -11.22 -16.58 11.67
C LEU A 195 -11.66 -15.23 11.07
N ALA A 196 -12.83 -14.72 11.48
CA ALA A 196 -13.29 -13.41 11.03
C ALA A 196 -12.37 -12.29 11.54
N CYS A 197 -11.87 -12.41 12.76
CA CYS A 197 -10.94 -11.45 13.33
C CYS A 197 -9.63 -11.33 12.53
N GLU A 198 -9.16 -12.41 11.89
CA GLU A 198 -7.91 -12.38 11.11
C GLU A 198 -8.03 -11.48 9.89
N GLU A 199 -9.09 -11.62 9.12
CA GLU A 199 -9.36 -10.76 7.95
C GLU A 199 -9.59 -9.30 8.37
N LEU A 200 -10.38 -9.07 9.40
CA LEU A 200 -10.69 -7.71 9.86
C LEU A 200 -9.47 -7.00 10.45
N THR A 201 -8.59 -7.73 11.16
CA THR A 201 -7.30 -7.21 11.63
C THR A 201 -6.39 -6.83 10.46
N LEU A 202 -6.32 -7.64 9.40
CA LEU A 202 -5.53 -7.31 8.20
C LEU A 202 -6.03 -6.03 7.50
N ARG A 203 -7.34 -5.84 7.42
CA ARG A 203 -7.92 -4.62 6.85
C ARG A 203 -7.63 -3.40 7.73
N ALA A 204 -7.79 -3.53 9.05
CA ALA A 204 -7.50 -2.44 9.98
C ALA A 204 -6.03 -2.02 9.92
N ARG A 205 -5.11 -2.99 9.78
CA ARG A 205 -3.68 -2.74 9.54
C ARG A 205 -3.46 -1.96 8.24
N ALA A 206 -4.03 -2.43 7.14
CA ALA A 206 -3.89 -1.77 5.84
C ALA A 206 -4.42 -0.33 5.85
N ASP A 207 -5.52 -0.07 6.56
CA ASP A 207 -6.03 1.29 6.72
C ASP A 207 -5.13 2.16 7.61
N LEU A 208 -4.58 1.62 8.71
CA LEU A 208 -3.60 2.35 9.53
C LEU A 208 -2.33 2.71 8.76
N ASP A 209 -1.74 1.73 8.06
CA ASP A 209 -0.51 1.92 7.28
C ASP A 209 -0.69 2.97 6.18
N ALA A 210 -1.92 3.12 5.67
CA ALA A 210 -2.27 4.12 4.68
C ALA A 210 -2.77 5.46 5.27
N GLY A 211 -2.58 5.68 6.58
CA GLY A 211 -2.97 6.92 7.27
C GLY A 211 -4.48 7.10 7.46
N ARG A 212 -5.29 6.06 7.23
CA ARG A 212 -6.76 6.08 7.34
C ARG A 212 -7.21 5.65 8.74
N ALA A 213 -6.74 6.37 9.75
CA ALA A 213 -6.97 6.04 11.17
C ALA A 213 -8.46 5.88 11.51
N ARG A 214 -9.32 6.70 10.91
CA ARG A 214 -10.78 6.63 11.08
C ARG A 214 -11.35 5.28 10.63
N GLN A 215 -11.03 4.83 9.42
CA GLN A 215 -11.48 3.56 8.86
C GLN A 215 -10.92 2.39 9.66
N ALA A 216 -9.64 2.48 10.03
CA ALA A 216 -9.00 1.46 10.85
C ALA A 216 -9.68 1.30 12.22
N ALA A 217 -10.09 2.39 12.88
CA ALA A 217 -10.78 2.33 14.17
C ALA A 217 -12.14 1.64 14.06
N LEU A 218 -12.90 1.96 13.01
CA LEU A 218 -14.20 1.34 12.75
C LEU A 218 -14.05 -0.18 12.47
N GLN A 219 -13.03 -0.57 11.72
CA GLN A 219 -12.76 -1.98 11.44
C GLN A 219 -12.21 -2.71 12.67
N LEU A 220 -11.26 -2.11 13.39
CA LEU A 220 -10.67 -2.71 14.59
C LEU A 220 -11.73 -2.99 15.65
N ARG A 221 -12.76 -2.14 15.77
CA ARG A 221 -13.88 -2.40 16.69
C ARG A 221 -14.49 -3.78 16.49
N VAL A 222 -14.79 -4.12 15.24
CA VAL A 222 -15.40 -5.42 14.90
C VAL A 222 -14.36 -6.53 14.97
N ALA A 223 -13.14 -6.29 14.47
CA ALA A 223 -12.04 -7.25 14.54
C ALA A 223 -11.76 -7.68 15.98
N PHE A 224 -11.80 -6.74 16.91
CA PHE A 224 -11.48 -6.93 18.31
C PHE A 224 -12.56 -7.73 19.05
N GLU A 225 -13.83 -7.42 18.83
CA GLU A 225 -14.93 -8.21 19.40
C GLU A 225 -14.94 -9.65 18.84
N ALA A 226 -14.66 -9.81 17.54
CA ALA A 226 -14.46 -11.12 16.93
C ALA A 226 -13.26 -11.85 17.56
N ALA A 227 -12.14 -11.16 17.78
CA ALA A 227 -10.95 -11.76 18.39
C ALA A 227 -11.22 -12.23 19.83
N LEU A 228 -11.96 -11.45 20.63
CA LEU A 228 -12.33 -11.85 21.99
C LEU A 228 -13.19 -13.13 22.02
N ALA A 229 -14.05 -13.31 21.01
CA ALA A 229 -14.93 -14.47 20.90
C ALA A 229 -14.21 -15.68 20.30
N GLU A 230 -13.47 -15.49 19.20
CA GLU A 230 -12.86 -16.57 18.41
C GLU A 230 -11.54 -17.06 19.01
N LEU A 231 -10.84 -16.23 19.81
CA LEU A 231 -9.60 -16.64 20.44
C LEU A 231 -9.79 -17.33 21.79
N ASP A 232 -11.01 -17.34 22.35
CA ASP A 232 -11.27 -18.00 23.63
C ASP A 232 -10.95 -19.50 23.57
N GLY A 233 -10.22 -19.98 24.57
CA GLY A 233 -9.67 -21.35 24.60
C GLY A 233 -8.56 -21.67 23.59
N SER A 234 -8.28 -20.81 22.60
CA SER A 234 -7.24 -21.04 21.58
C SER A 234 -5.89 -20.37 21.89
N VAL A 235 -5.88 -19.44 22.84
CA VAL A 235 -4.68 -18.75 23.34
C VAL A 235 -4.64 -18.79 24.88
N ALA A 236 -3.49 -18.48 25.46
CA ALA A 236 -3.33 -18.41 26.92
C ALA A 236 -4.32 -17.40 27.54
N ALA A 237 -5.00 -17.79 28.62
CA ALA A 237 -6.01 -16.96 29.30
C ALA A 237 -5.50 -15.57 29.70
N ALA A 238 -4.23 -15.46 30.11
CA ALA A 238 -3.60 -14.17 30.44
C ALA A 238 -3.56 -13.20 29.25
N ARG A 239 -3.33 -13.69 28.02
CA ARG A 239 -3.32 -12.87 26.81
C ARG A 239 -4.72 -12.41 26.43
N LEU A 240 -5.73 -13.28 26.59
CA LEU A 240 -7.11 -12.90 26.37
C LEU A 240 -7.60 -11.88 27.42
N ALA A 241 -7.17 -12.03 28.68
CA ALA A 241 -7.44 -11.05 29.73
C ALA A 241 -6.81 -9.69 29.42
N GLU A 242 -5.57 -9.65 28.93
CA GLU A 242 -4.92 -8.42 28.46
C GLU A 242 -5.70 -7.74 27.33
N LEU A 243 -6.24 -8.50 26.36
CA LEU A 243 -7.10 -7.91 25.35
C LEU A 243 -8.38 -7.35 25.98
N ARG A 244 -9.04 -8.08 26.89
CA ARG A 244 -10.29 -7.62 27.51
C ARG A 244 -10.18 -6.25 28.20
N THR A 245 -9.02 -5.89 28.77
CA THR A 245 -8.82 -4.57 29.41
C THR A 245 -8.87 -3.40 28.42
N ARG A 246 -8.64 -3.65 27.12
CA ARG A 246 -8.64 -2.63 26.06
C ARG A 246 -10.01 -2.42 25.40
N ARG A 247 -11.01 -3.23 25.75
CA ARG A 247 -12.32 -3.25 25.09
C ARG A 247 -13.02 -1.89 25.06
N GLU A 248 -12.99 -1.18 26.19
CA GLU A 248 -13.61 0.14 26.33
C GLU A 248 -12.91 1.18 25.45
N ALA A 249 -11.57 1.23 25.48
CA ALA A 249 -10.76 2.15 24.68
C ALA A 249 -11.01 1.97 23.18
N VAL A 250 -11.07 0.73 22.69
CA VAL A 250 -11.41 0.43 21.28
C VAL A 250 -12.81 0.91 20.92
N GLY A 251 -13.78 0.74 21.83
CA GLY A 251 -15.13 1.26 21.68
C GLY A 251 -15.16 2.79 21.57
N ALA A 252 -14.44 3.47 22.46
CA ALA A 252 -14.33 4.93 22.48
C ALA A 252 -13.69 5.48 21.20
N ALA A 253 -12.57 4.89 20.75
CA ALA A 253 -11.89 5.28 19.52
C ALA A 253 -12.81 5.12 18.29
N ALA A 254 -13.55 4.01 18.20
CA ALA A 254 -14.49 3.80 17.11
C ALA A 254 -15.66 4.80 17.13
N ASN A 255 -16.18 5.14 18.31
CA ASN A 255 -17.23 6.15 18.45
C ASN A 255 -16.72 7.55 18.07
N ALA A 256 -15.50 7.92 18.48
CA ALA A 256 -14.87 9.17 18.05
C ALA A 256 -14.72 9.22 16.52
N ALA A 257 -14.26 8.13 15.91
CA ALA A 257 -14.12 7.98 14.47
C ALA A 257 -15.46 8.15 13.70
N LEU A 258 -16.61 7.82 14.30
CA LEU A 258 -17.90 8.09 13.65
C LEU A 258 -18.14 9.59 13.43
N THR A 259 -17.68 10.42 14.37
CA THR A 259 -17.93 11.87 14.40
C THR A 259 -16.86 12.71 13.70
N GLY A 260 -15.67 12.16 13.42
CA GLY A 260 -14.61 12.93 12.78
C GLY A 260 -13.28 12.18 12.67
N GLU A 261 -12.20 12.94 12.46
CA GLU A 261 -10.83 12.43 12.50
C GLU A 261 -10.39 12.14 13.93
N LEU A 262 -9.46 11.19 14.06
CA LEU A 262 -8.85 10.85 15.34
C LEU A 262 -7.62 11.72 15.58
N ASP A 263 -7.42 12.15 16.82
CA ASP A 263 -6.16 12.77 17.20
C ASP A 263 -5.00 11.77 17.18
N ALA A 264 -3.77 12.30 17.17
CA ALA A 264 -2.55 11.49 17.08
C ALA A 264 -2.38 10.54 18.27
N VAL A 265 -2.89 10.90 19.45
CA VAL A 265 -2.82 10.06 20.66
C VAL A 265 -3.69 8.83 20.49
N THR A 266 -4.95 9.03 20.10
CA THR A 266 -5.92 7.96 19.85
C THR A 266 -5.45 7.06 18.69
N ALA A 267 -4.88 7.65 17.63
CA ALA A 267 -4.31 6.87 16.52
C ALA A 267 -3.13 6.00 16.97
N ALA A 268 -2.26 6.50 17.85
CA ALA A 268 -1.15 5.72 18.40
C ALA A 268 -1.65 4.56 19.31
N GLU A 269 -2.64 4.82 20.16
CA GLU A 269 -3.29 3.79 20.98
C GLU A 269 -3.98 2.71 20.15
N LEU A 270 -4.57 3.09 19.01
CA LEU A 270 -5.15 2.18 18.04
C LEU A 270 -4.08 1.26 17.44
N SER A 271 -2.92 1.81 17.08
CA SER A 271 -1.79 1.02 16.56
C SER A 271 -1.28 0.01 17.58
N ASP A 272 -1.03 0.43 18.83
CA ASP A 272 -0.59 -0.50 19.89
C ASP A 272 -1.65 -1.58 20.14
N THR A 273 -2.93 -1.22 20.15
CA THR A 273 -4.00 -2.22 20.34
C THR A 273 -4.06 -3.22 19.18
N LEU A 274 -3.90 -2.77 17.95
CA LEU A 274 -3.83 -3.64 16.78
C LEU A 274 -2.64 -4.60 16.87
N GLU A 275 -1.47 -4.12 17.29
CA GLU A 275 -0.28 -4.96 17.51
C GLU A 275 -0.52 -6.06 18.55
N ARG A 276 -1.29 -5.79 19.60
CA ARG A 276 -1.70 -6.80 20.60
C ARG A 276 -2.60 -7.87 20.00
N VAL A 277 -3.56 -7.49 19.17
CA VAL A 277 -4.42 -8.45 18.46
C VAL A 277 -3.59 -9.32 17.53
N GLU A 278 -2.70 -8.71 16.72
CA GLU A 278 -1.79 -9.43 15.83
C GLU A 278 -0.87 -10.39 16.59
N ALA A 279 -0.37 -10.00 17.76
CA ALA A 279 0.42 -10.87 18.63
C ALA A 279 -0.38 -12.09 19.13
N ALA A 280 -1.66 -11.90 19.46
CA ALA A 280 -2.54 -13.00 19.84
C ALA A 280 -2.81 -13.97 18.67
N LEU A 281 -3.03 -13.45 17.46
CA LEU A 281 -3.19 -14.25 16.23
C LEU A 281 -1.92 -15.05 15.90
N ARG A 282 -0.74 -14.43 16.04
CA ARG A 282 0.55 -15.12 15.88
C ARG A 282 0.72 -16.23 16.92
N ALA A 283 0.33 -15.99 18.16
CA ALA A 283 0.39 -17.00 19.23
C ALA A 283 -0.54 -18.20 18.95
N ARG A 284 -1.78 -17.96 18.49
CA ARG A 284 -2.70 -19.02 18.07
C ARG A 284 -2.11 -19.87 16.96
N SER A 285 -1.54 -19.23 15.94
CA SER A 285 -0.94 -19.92 14.79
C SER A 285 0.16 -20.89 15.24
N ALA A 286 1.04 -20.46 16.16
CA ALA A 286 2.08 -21.31 16.73
C ALA A 286 1.55 -22.40 17.71
N GLY A 287 0.41 -22.17 18.37
CA GLY A 287 -0.20 -23.13 19.29
C GLY A 287 -0.95 -24.26 18.58
N THR A 288 -1.58 -23.96 17.44
CA THR A 288 -2.35 -24.94 16.64
C THR A 288 -1.44 -26.03 16.04
N GLU A 289 -0.18 -25.69 15.76
CA GLU A 289 0.83 -26.64 15.26
C GLU A 289 1.20 -27.70 16.30
N ARG A 290 1.36 -27.34 17.58
CA ARG A 290 1.74 -28.29 18.65
C ARG A 290 0.67 -29.33 18.98
N ALA A 291 -0.57 -29.10 18.55
CA ALA A 291 -1.68 -30.02 18.76
C ALA A 291 -1.92 -30.94 17.55
N GLY A 292 -1.20 -30.72 16.43
CA GLY A 292 -1.33 -31.48 15.18
C GLY A 292 -0.18 -32.44 14.87
N ASP A 293 0.88 -32.46 15.70
CA ASP A 293 1.91 -33.51 15.79
C ASP A 293 1.54 -34.53 16.88
#